data_AF-Q8BQX4-F1
#
_entry.id   AF-Q8BQX4-F1
#
_cell.length_a   1.000
_cell.length_b   1.000
_cell.length_c   1.000
_cell.angle_alpha   90.00
_cell.angle_beta   90.00
_cell.angle_gamma   90.00
#
_symmetry.space_group_name_H-M   'P 1'
#
loop_
_entity.id
_entity.type
_entity.pdbx_description
1 polymer ?
#
loop_
_entity_poly.entity_id
_entity_poly.type
_entity_poly.pdbx_seq_one_letter_code
_entity_poly.pdbx_strand_id
1 'polypeptide(L)'
;MGHPPLEFSDCYLDSPDFRQRLKYYEEELERTNKFIKDVIKDGSALISAMRNYSSAVQKFSQTLQSFQFDFIGDTLTDDEINIAESFKEFAELLNEVENERMMMVQNASDLLIKPLETFRKEQIGFTKERKKKFEKDGERFYSLLDRHLHLSSKKKESQLLEADLQVDKERPNFFESSLDYVYQIQEVQESKKFNIVEPVLAFLHSLFISNSLTVELTQDFLPYKQQLQLSLQNTRNHFSSTREEMEEL
;
A
#
# COMPACT_ATOMS: atom_id res chain seq x y z
N MET A 1 -8.93 21.68 -1.80
CA MET A 1 -9.73 22.81 -1.28
C MET A 1 -9.98 22.54 0.20
N GLY A 2 -9.91 23.56 1.06
CA GLY A 2 -10.11 23.40 2.51
C GLY A 2 -11.58 23.46 2.89
N HIS A 3 -11.94 22.79 3.99
CA HIS A 3 -13.29 22.81 4.56
C HIS A 3 -13.33 23.67 5.82
N PRO A 4 -14.48 24.28 6.16
CA PRO A 4 -14.61 25.02 7.40
C PRO A 4 -14.38 24.08 8.60
N PRO A 5 -13.68 24.53 9.65
CA PRO A 5 -13.37 23.70 10.80
C PRO A 5 -14.63 23.20 11.51
N LEU A 6 -14.52 22.02 12.14
CA LEU A 6 -15.52 21.51 13.08
C LEU A 6 -15.18 22.01 14.47
N GLU A 7 -15.63 23.21 14.83
CA GLU A 7 -15.32 23.78 16.14
C GLU A 7 -15.97 22.98 17.28
N PHE A 8 -15.23 22.74 18.36
CA PHE A 8 -15.77 22.04 19.53
C PHE A 8 -16.94 22.79 20.18
N SER A 9 -16.95 24.12 20.12
CA SER A 9 -18.06 24.94 20.60
C SER A 9 -19.38 24.67 19.87
N ASP A 10 -19.31 24.27 18.60
CA ASP A 10 -20.50 23.98 17.79
C ASP A 10 -21.20 22.68 18.24
N CYS A 11 -20.47 21.76 18.89
CA CYS A 11 -21.03 20.51 19.42
C CYS A 11 -22.11 20.78 20.47
N TYR A 12 -22.01 21.87 21.23
CA TYR A 12 -23.00 22.22 22.25
C TYR A 12 -24.27 22.80 21.63
N LEU A 13 -24.10 23.59 20.57
CA LEU A 13 -25.19 24.26 19.87
C LEU A 13 -25.98 23.29 19.00
N ASP A 14 -25.31 22.26 18.48
CA ASP A 14 -25.86 21.27 17.55
C ASP A 14 -26.68 21.89 16.42
N SER A 15 -26.15 22.98 15.83
CA SER A 15 -26.89 23.74 14.83
C SER A 15 -27.06 22.94 13.52
N PRO A 16 -28.08 23.25 12.71
CA PRO A 16 -28.21 22.67 11.37
C PRO A 16 -26.95 22.86 10.51
N ASP A 17 -26.29 24.02 10.63
CA ASP A 17 -25.04 24.30 9.92
C ASP A 17 -23.89 23.41 10.38
N PHE A 18 -23.78 23.17 11.70
CA PHE A 18 -22.82 22.21 12.26
C PHE A 18 -23.08 20.79 11.72
N ARG A 19 -24.33 20.34 11.73
CA ARG A 19 -24.73 19.02 11.20
C ARG A 19 -24.40 18.88 9.71
N GLN A 20 -24.58 19.95 8.93
CA GLN A 20 -24.21 19.94 7.51
C GLN A 20 -22.70 19.83 7.32
N ARG A 21 -21.89 20.57 8.10
CA ARG A 21 -20.43 20.44 8.07
C ARG A 21 -19.99 19.05 8.50
N LEU A 22 -20.54 18.51 9.59
CA LEU A 22 -20.24 17.18 10.08
C LEU A 22 -20.47 16.13 8.99
N LYS A 23 -21.64 16.17 8.33
CA LYS A 23 -21.97 15.27 7.22
C LYS A 23 -20.93 15.31 6.09
N TYR A 24 -20.42 16.50 5.75
CA TYR A 24 -19.36 16.61 4.74
C TYR A 24 -18.10 15.83 5.15
N TYR A 25 -17.68 15.95 6.41
CA TYR A 25 -16.52 15.22 6.93
C TYR A 25 -16.76 13.71 7.01
N GLU A 26 -17.99 13.26 7.26
CA GLU A 26 -18.38 11.85 7.18
C GLU A 26 -18.23 11.30 5.76
N GLU A 27 -18.64 12.06 4.75
CA GLU A 27 -18.48 11.66 3.35
C GLU A 27 -16.99 11.62 2.94
N GLU A 28 -16.18 12.57 3.39
CA GLU A 28 -14.71 12.55 3.21
C GLU A 28 -14.08 11.33 3.90
N LEU A 29 -14.54 10.96 5.09
CA LEU A 29 -14.06 9.78 5.81
C LEU A 29 -14.36 8.50 5.01
N GLU A 30 -15.55 8.36 4.43
CA GLU A 30 -15.88 7.22 3.58
C GLU A 30 -15.09 7.21 2.26
N ARG A 31 -14.87 8.37 1.64
CA ARG A 31 -13.98 8.48 0.47
C ARG A 31 -12.56 8.03 0.80
N THR A 32 -12.03 8.48 1.93
CA THR A 32 -10.69 8.10 2.41
C THR A 32 -10.60 6.59 2.69
N ASN A 33 -11.60 6.04 3.39
CA ASN A 33 -11.69 4.60 3.67
C ASN A 33 -11.75 3.75 2.38
N LYS A 34 -12.50 4.19 1.36
CA LYS A 34 -12.57 3.51 0.07
C LYS A 34 -11.22 3.57 -0.65
N PHE A 35 -10.61 4.75 -0.73
CA PHE A 35 -9.30 4.93 -1.34
C PHE A 35 -8.24 4.01 -0.71
N ILE A 36 -8.16 3.96 0.63
CA ILE A 36 -7.20 3.07 1.31
C ILE A 36 -7.45 1.60 0.97
N LYS A 37 -8.71 1.15 0.90
CA LYS A 37 -9.03 -0.23 0.49
C LYS A 37 -8.53 -0.53 -0.92
N ASP A 38 -8.74 0.40 -1.84
CA ASP A 38 -8.32 0.23 -3.23
C ASP A 38 -6.78 0.18 -3.31
N VAL A 39 -6.07 1.05 -2.58
CA VAL A 39 -4.60 1.01 -2.47
C VAL A 39 -4.09 -0.30 -1.89
N ILE A 40 -4.70 -0.81 -0.81
CA ILE A 40 -4.33 -2.11 -0.22
C ILE A 40 -4.53 -3.25 -1.21
N LYS A 41 -5.67 -3.24 -1.91
CA LYS A 41 -6.01 -4.27 -2.90
C LYS A 41 -4.99 -4.26 -4.06
N ASP A 42 -4.79 -3.11 -4.67
CA ASP A 42 -3.92 -2.97 -5.84
C ASP A 42 -2.44 -3.14 -5.47
N GLY A 43 -2.03 -2.65 -4.29
CA GLY A 43 -0.70 -2.89 -3.74
C GLY A 43 -0.42 -4.38 -3.47
N SER A 44 -1.38 -5.10 -2.90
CA SER A 44 -1.26 -6.55 -2.69
C SER A 44 -1.14 -7.32 -4.01
N ALA A 45 -1.93 -6.93 -5.02
CA ALA A 45 -1.86 -7.51 -6.36
C ALA A 45 -0.49 -7.26 -7.02
N LEU A 46 0.04 -6.03 -6.89
CA LEU A 46 1.37 -5.67 -7.37
C LEU A 46 2.46 -6.51 -6.69
N ILE A 47 2.46 -6.59 -5.36
CA ILE A 47 3.43 -7.40 -4.59
C ILE A 47 3.39 -8.86 -5.04
N SER A 48 2.17 -9.42 -5.25
CA SER A 48 2.03 -10.79 -5.75
C SER A 48 2.57 -10.94 -7.18
N ALA A 49 2.34 -9.97 -8.05
CA ALA A 49 2.85 -10.00 -9.42
C ALA A 49 4.39 -9.95 -9.44
N MET A 50 5.00 -9.11 -8.61
CA MET A 50 6.45 -9.03 -8.45
C MET A 50 7.04 -10.36 -7.97
N ARG A 51 6.41 -11.01 -6.99
CA ARG A 51 6.85 -12.33 -6.51
C ARG A 51 6.79 -13.40 -7.60
N ASN A 52 5.72 -13.40 -8.41
CA ASN A 52 5.56 -14.34 -9.51
C ASN A 52 6.59 -14.09 -10.62
N TYR A 53 6.86 -12.81 -10.93
CA TYR A 53 7.92 -12.43 -11.86
C TYR A 53 9.28 -12.94 -11.39
N SER A 54 9.66 -12.67 -10.14
CA SER A 54 10.94 -13.13 -9.59
C SER A 54 11.08 -14.65 -9.60
N SER A 55 10.01 -15.37 -9.23
CA SER A 55 9.98 -16.84 -9.32
C SER A 55 10.20 -17.34 -10.75
N ALA A 56 9.61 -16.67 -11.74
CA ALA A 56 9.76 -17.04 -13.15
C ALA A 56 11.18 -16.80 -13.67
N VAL A 57 11.80 -15.68 -13.29
CA VAL A 57 13.20 -15.37 -13.64
C VAL A 57 14.15 -16.38 -13.00
N GLN A 58 13.98 -16.72 -11.72
CA GLN A 58 14.79 -17.74 -11.05
C GLN A 58 14.67 -19.11 -11.73
N LYS A 59 13.46 -19.52 -12.12
CA LYS A 59 13.25 -20.78 -12.86
C LYS A 59 13.93 -20.77 -14.23
N PHE A 60 13.89 -19.64 -14.94
CA PHE A 60 14.58 -19.48 -16.21
C PHE A 60 16.11 -19.55 -16.03
N SER A 61 16.64 -18.87 -15.01
CA SER A 61 18.05 -18.93 -14.63
C SER A 61 18.52 -20.37 -14.35
N GLN A 62 17.75 -21.15 -13.58
CA GLN A 62 18.05 -22.57 -13.34
C GLN A 62 18.08 -23.40 -14.64
N THR A 63 17.22 -23.07 -15.60
CA THR A 63 17.21 -23.75 -16.91
C THR A 63 18.50 -23.46 -17.68
N LEU A 64 18.96 -22.21 -17.68
CA LEU A 64 20.24 -21.84 -18.31
C LEU A 64 21.42 -22.59 -17.67
N GLN A 65 21.48 -22.67 -16.34
CA GLN A 65 22.54 -23.39 -15.62
C GLN A 65 22.58 -24.89 -15.91
N SER A 66 21.44 -25.47 -16.29
CA SER A 66 21.34 -26.91 -16.56
C SER A 66 21.87 -27.32 -17.93
N PHE A 67 22.09 -26.36 -18.83
CA PHE A 67 22.58 -26.64 -20.17
C PHE A 67 24.11 -26.62 -20.19
N GLN A 68 24.69 -27.62 -20.85
CA GLN A 68 26.13 -27.71 -21.09
C GLN A 68 26.35 -27.85 -22.59
N PHE A 69 27.31 -27.08 -23.11
CA PHE A 69 27.70 -27.17 -24.51
C PHE A 69 28.61 -28.38 -24.73
N ASP A 70 28.32 -29.14 -25.78
CA ASP A 70 29.25 -30.13 -26.32
C ASP A 70 30.04 -29.48 -27.47
N PHE A 71 31.34 -29.77 -27.53
CA PHE A 71 32.25 -29.23 -28.55
C PHE A 71 32.97 -30.36 -29.29
N ILE A 72 33.43 -30.07 -30.51
CA ILE A 72 34.13 -31.02 -31.37
C ILE A 72 35.65 -30.90 -31.13
N GLY A 73 36.29 -32.00 -30.72
CA GLY A 73 37.74 -32.06 -30.52
C GLY A 73 38.15 -32.32 -29.07
N ASP A 74 39.42 -32.65 -28.86
CA ASP A 74 39.96 -32.99 -27.53
C ASP A 74 40.44 -31.76 -26.73
N THR A 75 40.41 -30.57 -27.34
CA THR A 75 40.85 -29.29 -26.74
C THR A 75 39.92 -28.17 -27.14
N LEU A 76 39.54 -27.33 -26.16
CA LEU A 76 38.73 -26.13 -26.40
C LEU A 76 39.61 -24.90 -26.60
N THR A 77 39.18 -24.01 -27.47
CA THR A 77 39.73 -22.65 -27.58
C THR A 77 39.24 -21.75 -26.45
N ASP A 78 39.94 -20.65 -26.19
CA ASP A 78 39.51 -19.65 -25.18
C ASP A 78 38.10 -19.10 -25.48
N ASP A 79 37.76 -18.94 -26.76
CA ASP A 79 36.44 -18.49 -27.20
C ASP A 79 35.35 -19.53 -26.91
N GLU A 80 35.62 -20.82 -27.11
CA GLU A 80 34.70 -21.91 -26.79
C GLU A 80 34.51 -22.07 -25.28
N ILE A 81 35.57 -21.92 -24.48
CA ILE A 81 35.47 -21.92 -23.01
C ILE A 81 34.58 -20.78 -22.54
N ASN A 82 34.78 -19.56 -23.08
CA ASN A 82 33.96 -18.39 -22.73
C ASN A 82 32.48 -18.60 -23.11
N ILE A 83 32.21 -19.20 -24.28
CA ILE A 83 30.85 -19.55 -24.71
C ILE A 83 30.25 -20.63 -23.80
N ALA A 84 31.03 -21.66 -23.43
CA ALA A 84 30.58 -22.76 -22.58
C ALA A 84 30.05 -22.28 -21.23
N GLU A 85 30.76 -21.34 -20.59
CA GLU A 85 30.37 -20.79 -19.28
C GLU A 85 29.28 -19.70 -19.38
N SER A 86 28.96 -19.21 -20.58
CA SER A 86 28.10 -18.02 -20.75
C SER A 86 26.71 -18.13 -20.14
N PHE A 87 26.07 -19.30 -20.23
CA PHE A 87 24.75 -19.51 -19.62
C PHE A 87 24.79 -19.53 -18.10
N LYS A 88 25.91 -19.97 -17.52
CA LYS A 88 26.12 -19.93 -16.07
C LYS A 88 26.32 -18.49 -15.61
N GLU A 89 27.14 -17.71 -16.30
CA GLU A 89 27.34 -16.27 -16.03
C GLU A 89 26.03 -15.48 -16.13
N PHE A 90 25.22 -15.73 -17.18
CA PHE A 90 23.90 -15.10 -17.32
C PHE A 90 22.96 -15.47 -16.17
N ALA A 91 22.97 -16.73 -15.77
CA ALA A 91 22.13 -17.21 -14.68
C ALA A 91 22.52 -16.65 -13.32
N GLU A 92 23.82 -16.49 -13.06
CA GLU A 92 24.35 -15.87 -11.84
C GLU A 92 23.89 -14.41 -11.74
N LEU A 93 24.05 -13.62 -12.80
CA LEU A 93 23.55 -12.23 -12.84
C LEU A 93 22.04 -12.15 -12.59
N LEU A 94 21.24 -13.00 -13.25
CA LEU A 94 19.80 -13.04 -13.05
C LEU A 94 19.43 -13.36 -11.60
N ASN A 95 20.11 -14.33 -10.97
CA ASN A 95 19.86 -14.70 -9.58
C ASN A 95 20.24 -13.57 -8.62
N GLU A 96 21.35 -12.88 -8.85
CA GLU A 96 21.79 -11.75 -8.02
C GLU A 96 20.74 -10.63 -8.02
N VAL A 97 20.28 -10.23 -9.22
CA VAL A 97 19.22 -9.22 -9.37
C VAL A 97 17.91 -9.65 -8.68
N GLU A 98 17.51 -10.92 -8.81
CA GLU A 98 16.27 -11.41 -8.22
C GLU A 98 16.33 -11.61 -6.71
N ASN A 99 17.48 -11.99 -6.15
CA ASN A 99 17.64 -12.17 -4.70
C ASN A 99 17.36 -10.85 -3.97
N GLU A 100 17.93 -9.75 -4.46
CA GLU A 100 17.74 -8.41 -3.91
C GLU A 100 16.29 -7.93 -4.06
N ARG A 101 15.68 -8.17 -5.23
CA ARG A 101 14.25 -7.88 -5.44
C ARG A 101 13.36 -8.66 -4.49
N MET A 102 13.64 -9.94 -4.27
CA MET A 102 12.85 -10.80 -3.40
C MET A 102 12.92 -10.33 -1.94
N MET A 103 14.10 -9.91 -1.46
CA MET A 103 14.24 -9.32 -0.11
C MET A 103 13.36 -8.08 0.06
N MET A 104 13.31 -7.21 -0.95
CA MET A 104 12.42 -6.04 -0.94
C MET A 104 10.93 -6.44 -0.97
N VAL A 105 10.55 -7.37 -1.84
CA VAL A 105 9.16 -7.86 -1.97
C VAL A 105 8.68 -8.51 -0.67
N GLN A 106 9.56 -9.17 0.08
CA GLN A 106 9.22 -9.80 1.35
C GLN A 106 8.84 -8.78 2.43
N ASN A 107 9.45 -7.60 2.41
CA ASN A 107 9.16 -6.50 3.33
C ASN A 107 8.04 -5.57 2.82
N ALA A 108 7.69 -5.62 1.54
CA ALA A 108 6.72 -4.71 0.92
C ALA A 108 5.33 -4.72 1.60
N SER A 109 4.88 -5.89 2.05
CA SER A 109 3.60 -6.00 2.77
C SER A 109 3.63 -5.26 4.11
N ASP A 110 4.78 -5.27 4.79
CA ASP A 110 4.94 -4.68 6.11
C ASP A 110 5.16 -3.17 6.02
N LEU A 111 5.72 -2.70 4.90
CA LEU A 111 5.93 -1.29 4.61
C LEU A 111 4.66 -0.59 4.10
N LEU A 112 3.88 -1.26 3.24
CA LEU A 112 2.71 -0.65 2.58
C LEU A 112 1.38 -1.13 3.16
N ILE A 113 1.17 -2.44 3.21
CA ILE A 113 -0.17 -3.01 3.44
C ILE A 113 -0.57 -2.92 4.91
N LYS A 114 0.27 -3.45 5.81
CA LYS A 114 -0.04 -3.49 7.25
C LYS A 114 -0.31 -2.11 7.84
N PRO A 115 0.50 -1.05 7.58
CA PRO A 115 0.23 0.27 8.15
C PRO A 115 -1.11 0.85 7.69
N LEU A 116 -1.46 0.67 6.42
CA LEU A 116 -2.74 1.12 5.87
C LEU A 116 -3.93 0.34 6.44
N GLU A 117 -3.78 -0.97 6.64
CA GLU A 117 -4.79 -1.81 7.31
C GLU A 117 -5.00 -1.39 8.77
N THR A 118 -3.90 -1.16 9.50
CA THR A 118 -3.92 -0.69 10.89
C THR A 118 -4.62 0.66 10.98
N PHE A 119 -4.22 1.66 10.18
CA PHE A 119 -4.88 2.97 10.16
C PHE A 119 -6.38 2.86 9.88
N ARG A 120 -6.76 2.04 8.89
CA ARG A 120 -8.17 1.82 8.55
C ARG A 120 -8.95 1.18 9.69
N LYS A 121 -8.38 0.20 10.39
CA LYS A 121 -9.05 -0.50 11.48
C LYS A 121 -9.13 0.36 12.74
N GLU A 122 -8.01 0.92 13.16
CA GLU A 122 -7.86 1.57 14.46
C GLU A 122 -8.33 3.02 14.44
N GLN A 123 -8.18 3.73 13.32
CA GLN A 123 -8.57 5.14 13.24
C GLN A 123 -9.98 5.27 12.63
N ILE A 124 -10.15 4.80 11.39
CA ILE A 124 -11.45 4.91 10.69
C ILE A 124 -12.50 4.00 11.34
N GLY A 125 -12.14 2.76 11.69
CA GLY A 125 -13.06 1.83 12.36
C GLY A 125 -13.56 2.37 13.70
N PHE A 126 -12.65 2.88 14.52
CA PHE A 126 -12.99 3.50 15.81
C PHE A 126 -13.85 4.76 15.65
N THR A 127 -13.58 5.60 14.64
CA THR A 127 -14.43 6.76 14.32
C THR A 127 -15.88 6.35 14.04
N LYS A 128 -16.10 5.20 13.40
CA LYS A 128 -17.46 4.66 13.16
C LYS A 128 -18.15 4.20 14.45
N GLU A 129 -17.40 3.73 15.44
CA GLU A 129 -17.95 3.40 16.75
C GLU A 129 -18.36 4.66 17.51
N ARG A 130 -17.54 5.72 17.45
CA ARG A 130 -17.87 7.04 18.00
C ARG A 130 -19.11 7.64 17.36
N LYS A 131 -19.24 7.53 16.03
CA LYS A 131 -20.46 7.91 15.31
C LYS A 131 -21.70 7.21 15.87
N LYS A 132 -21.67 5.88 16.02
CA LYS A 132 -22.81 5.11 16.54
C LYS A 132 -23.20 5.54 17.95
N LYS A 133 -22.21 5.83 18.82
CA LYS A 133 -22.48 6.34 20.17
C LYS A 133 -23.16 7.72 20.10
N PHE A 134 -22.62 8.63 19.30
CA PHE A 134 -23.19 9.96 19.08
C PHE A 134 -24.63 9.90 18.56
N GLU A 135 -24.91 9.05 17.57
CA GLU A 135 -26.27 8.85 17.03
C GLU A 135 -27.22 8.31 18.11
N LYS A 136 -26.79 7.30 18.87
CA LYS A 136 -27.60 6.70 19.93
C LYS A 136 -27.91 7.67 21.07
N ASP A 137 -26.90 8.40 21.54
CA ASP A 137 -27.06 9.37 22.63
C ASP A 137 -27.89 10.58 22.14
N GLY A 138 -27.76 10.95 20.87
CA GLY A 138 -28.61 11.93 20.19
C GLY A 138 -30.08 11.49 20.13
N GLU A 139 -30.36 10.30 19.60
CA GLU A 139 -31.72 9.73 19.55
C GLU A 139 -32.38 9.72 20.93
N ARG A 140 -31.63 9.32 21.97
CA ARG A 140 -32.11 9.31 23.35
C ARG A 140 -32.42 10.71 23.87
N PHE A 141 -31.51 11.67 23.66
CA PHE A 141 -31.68 13.05 24.10
C PHE A 141 -32.89 13.71 23.42
N TYR A 142 -33.01 13.62 22.09
CA TYR A 142 -34.16 14.22 21.38
C TYR A 142 -35.48 13.53 21.73
N SER A 143 -35.48 12.22 21.96
CA SER A 143 -36.70 11.52 22.40
C SER A 143 -37.18 11.97 23.78
N LEU A 144 -36.25 12.25 24.71
CA LEU A 144 -36.59 12.80 26.01
C LEU A 144 -37.05 14.25 25.91
N LEU A 145 -36.37 15.06 25.09
CA LEU A 145 -36.72 16.45 24.85
C LEU A 145 -38.11 16.58 24.19
N ASP A 146 -38.41 15.75 23.19
CA ASP A 146 -39.73 15.72 22.54
C ASP A 146 -40.84 15.38 23.54
N ARG A 147 -40.63 14.36 24.39
CA ARG A 147 -41.58 14.01 25.46
C ARG A 147 -41.76 15.15 26.46
N HIS A 148 -40.68 15.86 26.81
CA HIS A 148 -40.71 17.01 27.70
C HIS A 148 -41.51 18.17 27.11
N LEU A 149 -41.27 18.52 25.84
CA LEU A 149 -41.97 19.59 25.13
C LEU A 149 -43.48 19.32 24.98
N HIS A 150 -43.87 18.04 24.86
CA HIS A 150 -45.27 17.63 24.79
C HIS A 150 -45.93 17.42 26.18
N LEU A 151 -45.21 17.66 27.28
CA LEU A 151 -45.74 17.49 28.63
C LEU A 151 -46.75 18.60 28.95
N SER A 152 -47.96 18.21 29.34
CA SER A 152 -49.00 19.18 29.71
C SER A 152 -48.63 19.92 31.00
N SER A 153 -48.78 21.25 30.98
CA SER A 153 -48.63 22.12 32.16
C SER A 153 -49.61 21.80 33.30
N LYS A 154 -50.64 20.98 33.06
CA LYS A 154 -51.60 20.52 34.07
C LYS A 154 -51.10 19.32 34.90
N LYS A 155 -49.92 18.76 34.58
CA LYS A 155 -49.30 17.68 35.34
C LYS A 155 -48.88 18.17 36.73
N LYS A 156 -48.68 17.22 37.65
CA LYS A 156 -48.19 17.56 39.01
C LYS A 156 -46.81 18.20 38.89
N GLU A 157 -46.55 19.22 39.72
CA GLU A 157 -45.26 19.91 39.75
C GLU A 157 -44.08 18.94 39.89
N SER A 158 -44.21 17.90 40.71
CA SER A 158 -43.20 16.85 40.84
C SER A 158 -42.87 16.12 39.53
N GLN A 159 -43.86 15.94 38.65
CA GLN A 159 -43.67 15.29 37.34
C GLN A 159 -43.04 16.23 36.32
N LEU A 160 -43.31 17.53 36.42
CA LEU A 160 -42.66 18.55 35.60
C LEU A 160 -41.17 18.63 35.95
N LEU A 161 -40.86 18.74 37.25
CA LEU A 161 -39.49 18.77 37.77
C LEU A 161 -38.72 17.49 37.42
N GLU A 162 -39.35 16.32 37.48
CA GLU A 162 -38.71 15.06 37.08
C GLU A 162 -38.35 15.06 35.58
N ALA A 163 -39.22 15.58 34.73
CA ALA A 163 -38.96 15.68 33.30
C ALA A 163 -37.83 16.66 33.00
N ASP A 164 -37.78 17.82 33.68
CA ASP A 164 -36.67 18.78 33.58
C ASP A 164 -35.34 18.11 33.93
N LEU A 165 -35.28 17.43 35.09
CA LEU A 165 -34.09 16.73 35.57
C LEU A 165 -33.63 15.62 34.61
N GLN A 166 -34.55 14.92 33.94
CA GLN A 166 -34.20 13.90 32.96
C GLN A 166 -33.52 14.50 31.73
N VAL A 167 -34.03 15.61 31.20
CA VAL A 167 -33.43 16.30 30.04
C VAL A 167 -32.08 16.90 30.42
N ASP A 168 -31.98 17.57 31.58
CA ASP A 168 -30.75 18.18 32.06
C ASP A 168 -29.65 17.13 32.33
N LYS A 169 -30.03 15.94 32.77
CA LYS A 169 -29.10 14.83 32.97
C LYS A 169 -28.61 14.21 31.66
N GLU A 170 -29.44 14.15 30.62
CA GLU A 170 -29.07 13.51 29.35
C GLU A 170 -28.30 14.45 28.41
N ARG A 171 -28.57 15.76 28.47
CA ARG A 171 -27.88 16.79 27.69
C ARG A 171 -26.33 16.68 27.72
N PRO A 172 -25.66 16.56 28.88
CA PRO A 172 -24.20 16.46 28.91
C PRO A 172 -23.68 15.17 28.27
N ASN A 173 -24.40 14.04 28.37
CA ASN A 173 -24.01 12.78 27.73
C ASN A 173 -23.99 12.93 26.20
N PHE A 174 -25.05 13.53 25.64
CA PHE A 174 -25.13 13.82 24.22
C PHE A 174 -24.01 14.76 23.78
N PHE A 175 -23.77 15.85 24.52
CA PHE A 175 -22.69 16.79 24.22
C PHE A 175 -21.30 16.13 24.27
N GLU A 176 -21.02 15.33 25.29
CA GLU A 176 -19.76 14.57 25.42
C GLU A 176 -19.58 13.62 24.23
N SER A 177 -20.62 12.89 23.84
CA SER A 177 -20.57 12.01 22.66
C SER A 177 -20.32 12.77 21.35
N SER A 178 -20.85 14.00 21.23
CA SER A 178 -20.63 14.88 20.08
C SER A 178 -19.18 15.36 20.03
N LEU A 179 -18.62 15.78 21.17
CA LEU A 179 -17.23 16.20 21.29
C LEU A 179 -16.27 15.05 20.95
N ASP A 180 -16.48 13.87 21.55
CA ASP A 180 -15.70 12.66 21.26
C ASP A 180 -15.70 12.34 19.76
N TYR A 181 -16.87 12.46 19.12
CA TYR A 181 -17.01 12.15 17.72
C TYR A 181 -16.30 13.16 16.81
N VAL A 182 -16.48 14.46 17.07
CA VAL A 182 -15.80 15.53 16.33
C VAL A 182 -14.28 15.47 16.52
N TYR A 183 -13.82 15.24 17.75
CA TYR A 183 -12.41 15.02 18.06
C TYR A 183 -11.84 13.90 17.19
N GLN A 184 -12.53 12.76 17.15
CA GLN A 184 -12.06 11.60 16.39
C GLN A 184 -12.02 11.88 14.88
N ILE A 185 -13.00 12.61 14.33
CA ILE A 185 -12.97 13.04 12.93
C ILE A 185 -11.73 13.90 12.66
N GLN A 186 -11.49 14.93 13.49
CA GLN A 186 -10.33 15.81 13.32
C GLN A 186 -9.01 15.02 13.42
N GLU A 187 -8.91 14.11 14.37
CA GLU A 187 -7.74 13.24 14.54
C GLU A 187 -7.47 12.43 13.26
N VAL A 188 -8.49 11.84 12.62
CA VAL A 188 -8.32 11.16 11.33
C VAL A 188 -7.92 12.13 10.22
N GLN A 189 -8.50 13.33 10.16
CA GLN A 189 -8.19 14.31 9.10
C GLN A 189 -6.76 14.81 9.17
N GLU A 190 -6.21 14.97 10.36
CA GLU A 190 -4.82 15.37 10.56
C GLU A 190 -3.87 14.18 10.39
N SER A 191 -4.18 13.04 11.01
CA SER A 191 -3.31 11.87 11.01
C SER A 191 -3.23 11.17 9.65
N LYS A 192 -4.27 11.23 8.81
CA LYS A 192 -4.24 10.62 7.46
C LYS A 192 -3.14 11.18 6.57
N LYS A 193 -2.71 12.43 6.80
CA LYS A 193 -1.70 13.13 5.98
C LYS A 193 -0.37 12.38 5.97
N PHE A 194 0.02 11.81 7.11
CA PHE A 194 1.27 11.05 7.24
C PHE A 194 1.02 9.54 7.25
N ASN A 195 -0.02 9.04 7.94
CA ASN A 195 -0.29 7.59 8.02
C ASN A 195 -0.62 6.95 6.66
N ILE A 196 -1.07 7.72 5.67
CA ILE A 196 -1.31 7.21 4.30
C ILE A 196 -0.10 7.45 3.41
N VAL A 197 0.53 8.62 3.50
CA VAL A 197 1.60 9.03 2.57
C VAL A 197 2.92 8.34 2.89
N GLU A 198 3.28 8.18 4.17
CA GLU A 198 4.55 7.57 4.57
C GLU A 198 4.68 6.10 4.10
N PRO A 199 3.68 5.22 4.26
CA PRO A 199 3.75 3.85 3.73
C PRO A 199 3.95 3.79 2.22
N VAL A 200 3.25 4.66 1.47
CA VAL A 200 3.37 4.74 0.01
C VAL A 200 4.75 5.24 -0.40
N LEU A 201 5.25 6.28 0.28
CA LEU A 201 6.58 6.81 0.05
C LEU A 201 7.67 5.77 0.33
N ALA A 202 7.58 5.06 1.45
CA ALA A 202 8.52 4.01 1.82
C ALA A 202 8.55 2.90 0.76
N PHE A 203 7.39 2.44 0.30
CA PHE A 203 7.30 1.44 -0.76
C PHE A 203 7.91 1.93 -2.09
N LEU A 204 7.58 3.16 -2.52
CA LEU A 204 8.17 3.75 -3.73
C LEU A 204 9.69 3.87 -3.64
N HIS A 205 10.20 4.28 -2.48
CA HIS A 205 11.64 4.36 -2.25
C HIS A 205 12.32 2.99 -2.36
N SER A 206 11.72 1.94 -1.80
CA SER A 206 12.23 0.56 -1.94
C SER A 206 12.23 0.08 -3.40
N LEU A 207 11.21 0.44 -4.20
CA LEU A 207 11.20 0.15 -5.63
C LEU A 207 12.35 0.83 -6.37
N PHE A 208 12.61 2.11 -6.07
CA PHE A 208 13.69 2.86 -6.72
C PHE A 208 15.07 2.35 -6.36
N ILE A 209 15.30 1.99 -5.09
CA ILE A 209 16.56 1.36 -4.67
C ILE A 209 16.80 0.06 -5.46
N SER A 210 15.78 -0.80 -5.56
CA SER A 210 15.89 -2.06 -6.31
C SER A 210 16.21 -1.84 -7.79
N ASN A 211 15.61 -0.81 -8.42
CA ASN A 211 15.89 -0.46 -9.81
C ASN A 211 17.32 0.09 -9.98
N SER A 212 17.77 0.96 -9.08
CA SER A 212 19.15 1.49 -9.12
C SER A 212 20.18 0.37 -9.00
N LEU A 213 19.96 -0.59 -8.10
CA LEU A 213 20.84 -1.75 -7.96
C LEU A 213 20.89 -2.60 -9.22
N THR A 214 19.75 -2.76 -9.91
CA THR A 214 19.73 -3.46 -11.21
C THR A 214 20.59 -2.75 -12.25
N VAL A 215 20.62 -1.41 -12.24
CA VAL A 215 21.49 -0.62 -13.13
C VAL A 215 22.96 -0.86 -12.81
N GLU A 216 23.33 -0.86 -11.53
CA GLU A 216 24.71 -1.12 -11.07
C GLU A 216 25.18 -2.51 -11.51
N LEU A 217 24.41 -3.56 -11.22
CA LEU A 217 24.73 -4.93 -11.64
C LEU A 217 24.84 -5.08 -13.16
N THR A 218 24.02 -4.32 -13.91
CA THR A 218 24.11 -4.31 -15.38
C THR A 218 25.42 -3.68 -15.87
N GLN A 219 25.92 -2.63 -15.19
CA GLN A 219 27.20 -2.01 -15.53
C GLN A 219 28.36 -2.98 -15.28
N ASP A 220 28.34 -3.68 -14.15
CA ASP A 220 29.37 -4.67 -13.79
C ASP A 220 29.43 -5.84 -14.78
N PHE A 221 28.31 -6.17 -15.41
CA PHE A 221 28.23 -7.19 -16.46
C PHE A 221 28.74 -6.74 -17.84
N LEU A 222 28.86 -5.43 -18.12
CA LEU A 222 29.23 -4.94 -19.46
C LEU A 222 30.58 -5.44 -19.99
N PRO A 223 31.66 -5.52 -19.18
CA PRO A 223 32.95 -6.04 -19.66
C PRO A 223 32.85 -7.49 -20.13
N TYR A 224 32.19 -8.35 -19.34
CA TYR A 224 31.96 -9.76 -19.72
C TYR A 224 31.13 -9.86 -21.01
N LYS A 225 30.06 -9.07 -21.12
CA LYS A 225 29.25 -9.00 -22.35
C LYS A 225 30.10 -8.66 -23.57
N GLN A 226 31.00 -7.68 -23.48
CA GLN A 226 31.86 -7.30 -24.61
C GLN A 226 32.81 -8.42 -24.99
N GLN A 227 33.42 -9.08 -24.01
CA GLN A 227 34.30 -10.23 -24.25
C GLN A 227 33.54 -11.38 -24.92
N LEU A 228 32.38 -11.76 -24.42
CA LEU A 228 31.55 -12.80 -25.00
C LEU A 228 31.10 -12.47 -26.43
N GLN A 229 30.78 -11.21 -26.72
CA GLN A 229 30.43 -10.78 -28.09
C GLN A 229 31.59 -10.99 -29.07
N LEU A 230 32.83 -10.75 -28.63
CA LEU A 230 34.02 -11.02 -29.45
C LEU A 230 34.19 -12.52 -29.67
N SER A 231 34.10 -13.34 -28.62
CA SER A 231 34.21 -14.80 -28.73
C SER A 231 33.17 -15.38 -29.69
N LEU A 232 31.90 -14.96 -29.56
CA LEU A 232 30.83 -15.36 -30.48
C LEU A 232 31.11 -14.94 -31.93
N GLN A 233 31.70 -13.76 -32.15
CA GLN A 233 32.04 -13.29 -33.49
C GLN A 233 33.19 -14.11 -34.08
N ASN A 234 34.22 -14.42 -33.29
CA ASN A 234 35.34 -15.25 -33.72
C ASN A 234 34.88 -16.65 -34.09
N THR A 235 34.09 -17.32 -33.24
CA THR A 235 33.55 -18.65 -33.52
C THR A 235 32.68 -18.65 -34.78
N ARG A 236 31.87 -17.60 -35.01
CA ARG A 236 31.07 -17.46 -36.23
C ARG A 236 31.93 -17.30 -37.49
N ASN A 237 33.00 -16.51 -37.40
CA ASN A 237 33.94 -16.33 -38.51
C ASN A 237 34.64 -17.65 -38.84
N HIS A 238 35.16 -18.36 -37.84
CA HIS A 238 35.79 -19.67 -38.01
C HIS A 238 34.85 -20.67 -38.67
N PHE A 239 33.60 -20.78 -38.20
CA PHE A 239 32.59 -21.64 -38.82
C PHE A 239 32.37 -21.31 -40.30
N SER A 240 32.27 -20.02 -40.62
CA SER A 240 32.00 -19.56 -41.99
C SER A 240 33.17 -19.87 -42.93
N SER A 241 34.41 -19.60 -42.49
CA SER A 241 35.62 -19.90 -43.27
C SER A 241 35.80 -21.40 -43.50
N THR A 242 35.63 -22.24 -42.47
CA THR A 242 35.71 -23.70 -42.63
C THR A 242 34.66 -24.21 -43.61
N ARG A 243 33.44 -23.65 -43.58
CA ARG A 243 32.38 -24.04 -44.51
C ARG A 243 32.71 -23.64 -45.95
N GLU A 244 33.22 -22.43 -46.18
CA GLU A 244 33.65 -21.95 -47.50
C GLU A 244 34.77 -22.85 -48.06
N GLU A 245 35.79 -23.16 -47.25
CA GLU A 245 36.86 -24.10 -47.63
C GLU A 245 36.33 -25.48 -48.01
N MET A 246 35.30 -25.99 -47.31
CA MET A 246 34.67 -27.27 -47.65
C MET A 246 33.84 -27.21 -48.93
N GLU A 247 33.21 -26.08 -49.26
CA GLU A 247 32.45 -25.89 -50.49
C GLU A 247 33.36 -25.81 -51.73
N GLU A 248 34.64 -25.47 -51.54
CA GLU A 248 35.66 -25.43 -52.60
C GLU A 248 36.35 -26.78 -52.88
N LEU A 249 36.10 -27.82 -52.07
CA LEU A 249 36.64 -29.19 -52.21
C LEU A 249 35.79 -30.10 -53.11
#